data_AF-A0AAU5BHN9-F1
#
_entry.id   AF-A0AAU5BHN9-F1
#
_cell.length_a   1.000
_cell.length_b   1.000
_cell.length_c   1.000
_cell.angle_alpha   90.00
_cell.angle_beta   90.00
_cell.angle_gamma   90.00
#
_symmetry.space_group_name_H-M   'P 1'
#
loop_
_entity.id
_entity.type
_entity.pdbx_description
1 polymer ?
#
loop_
_entity_poly.entity_id
_entity_poly.type
_entity_poly.pdbx_seq_one_letter_code
_entity_poly.pdbx_strand_id
1 'polypeptide(L)'
;MSLSPQPPQVQTPPAPLPERRRVGRGRVLAIAVGVAVVAGLVGFGGSGVLDGPASRAGLVSAAAADSKPGGADPARAAGTAAASAIEGEKSWDANKLTRNHVAHEVHYPMTPPVGGDHDPAWMDCDGDVYKTPLADVNAVHSLEHGAVWITYNGGASANAVRALANRVRATSYTLLSPYPGQSGTIMLSAWGKQLTVTGPGDERVGRFLAAYVQGPQTPEPGAPCTGGLAVPR
;
A
#
# COMPACT_ATOMS: atom_id res chain seq x y z
N MET A 1 -56.52 57.28 11.39
CA MET A 1 -55.57 56.77 12.40
C MET A 1 -54.79 55.65 11.74
N SER A 2 -53.59 55.97 11.23
CA SER A 2 -52.75 55.04 10.45
C SER A 2 -51.70 54.45 11.38
N LEU A 3 -51.72 53.13 11.59
CA LEU A 3 -50.76 52.40 12.41
C LEU A 3 -49.66 51.84 11.51
N SER A 4 -48.48 52.45 11.55
CA SER A 4 -47.29 51.91 10.90
C SER A 4 -46.73 50.73 11.71
N PRO A 5 -46.39 49.59 11.07
CA PRO A 5 -45.76 48.47 11.76
C PRO A 5 -44.27 48.76 12.05
N GLN A 6 -43.82 48.42 13.25
CA GLN A 6 -42.40 48.51 13.63
C GLN A 6 -41.58 47.32 13.09
N PRO A 7 -40.31 47.52 12.72
CA PRO A 7 -39.44 46.45 12.26
C PRO A 7 -38.94 45.56 13.42
N PRO A 8 -38.61 44.27 13.14
CA PRO A 8 -38.19 43.31 14.15
C PRO A 8 -36.80 43.62 14.71
N GLN A 9 -36.66 43.47 16.03
CA GLN A 9 -35.40 43.64 16.76
C GLN A 9 -34.50 42.41 16.57
N VAL A 10 -33.28 42.62 16.05
CA VAL A 10 -32.24 41.59 15.92
C VAL A 10 -31.54 41.43 17.27
N GLN A 11 -31.69 40.26 17.90
CA GLN A 11 -30.99 39.92 19.14
C GLN A 11 -29.57 39.44 18.81
N THR A 12 -28.56 40.14 19.31
CA THR A 12 -27.15 39.71 19.25
C THR A 12 -26.89 38.61 20.29
N PRO A 13 -26.16 37.53 19.93
CA PRO A 13 -25.81 36.47 20.88
C PRO A 13 -24.75 36.96 21.89
N PRO A 14 -24.76 36.43 23.13
CA PRO A 14 -23.76 36.79 24.14
C PRO A 14 -22.38 36.21 23.80
N ALA A 15 -21.33 36.91 24.22
CA ALA A 15 -19.94 36.51 24.04
C ALA A 15 -19.61 35.19 24.79
N PRO A 16 -18.73 34.34 24.24
CA PRO A 16 -18.33 33.10 24.90
C PRO A 16 -17.47 33.38 26.15
N LEU A 17 -17.70 32.59 27.20
CA LEU A 17 -16.95 32.62 28.46
C LEU A 17 -15.53 32.04 28.28
N PRO A 18 -14.52 32.53 29.01
CA PRO A 18 -13.16 32.03 28.90
C PRO A 18 -13.03 30.62 29.48
N GLU A 19 -12.52 29.69 28.66
CA GLU A 19 -12.24 28.31 29.06
C GLU A 19 -11.04 28.26 30.01
N ARG A 20 -11.28 27.76 31.23
CA ARG A 20 -10.24 27.58 32.24
C ARG A 20 -9.32 26.43 31.85
N ARG A 21 -8.06 26.76 31.57
CA ARG A 21 -6.93 25.82 31.44
C ARG A 21 -6.87 24.88 32.66
N ARG A 22 -7.27 23.62 32.50
CA ARG A 22 -7.15 22.59 33.54
C ARG A 22 -5.71 22.05 33.53
N VAL A 23 -4.87 22.60 34.40
CA VAL A 23 -3.51 22.08 34.69
C VAL A 23 -3.65 20.79 35.50
N GLY A 24 -3.42 19.64 34.85
CA GLY A 24 -3.22 18.36 35.52
C GLY A 24 -1.73 18.12 35.80
N ARG A 25 -1.35 18.10 37.08
CA ARG A 25 -0.01 17.75 37.57
C ARG A 25 0.07 16.24 37.86
N GLY A 26 1.15 15.60 37.41
CA GLY A 26 1.65 14.29 37.88
C GLY A 26 1.00 13.09 37.19
N ARG A 27 1.70 12.01 36.83
CA ARG A 27 2.96 11.44 37.31
C ARG A 27 3.66 10.69 36.16
N VAL A 28 4.97 10.90 36.03
CA VAL A 28 5.87 10.09 35.19
C VAL A 28 6.11 8.77 35.94
N LEU A 29 5.73 7.64 35.36
CA LEU A 29 6.10 6.30 35.83
C LEU A 29 7.12 5.74 34.84
N ALA A 30 8.41 5.83 35.20
CA ALA A 30 9.47 5.16 34.47
C ALA A 30 9.43 3.67 34.81
N ILE A 31 9.14 2.82 33.81
CA ILE A 31 9.25 1.38 33.93
C ILE A 31 10.59 0.98 33.31
N ALA A 32 11.57 0.68 34.16
CA ALA A 32 12.80 0.02 33.76
C ALA A 32 12.58 -1.50 33.79
N VAL A 33 12.64 -2.17 32.64
CA VAL A 33 12.69 -3.63 32.56
C VAL A 33 14.13 -4.03 32.27
N GLY A 34 14.69 -4.83 33.17
CA GLY A 34 16.10 -5.20 33.25
C GLY A 34 16.56 -6.20 32.19
N VAL A 35 17.84 -6.08 31.86
CA VAL A 35 18.63 -6.99 31.03
C VAL A 35 18.93 -8.26 31.83
N ALA A 36 18.61 -9.43 31.29
CA ALA A 36 19.12 -10.71 31.78
C ALA A 36 20.30 -11.15 30.91
N VAL A 37 21.51 -11.09 31.46
CA VAL A 37 22.72 -11.71 30.92
C VAL A 37 22.76 -13.15 31.42
N VAL A 38 22.79 -14.12 30.52
CA VAL A 38 23.18 -15.50 30.84
C VAL A 38 24.56 -15.74 30.26
N ALA A 39 25.56 -15.73 31.13
CA ALA A 39 26.88 -16.27 30.87
C ALA A 39 26.92 -17.70 31.43
N GLY A 40 27.11 -18.68 30.55
CA GLY A 40 27.35 -20.09 30.89
C GLY A 40 28.65 -20.55 30.25
N LEU A 41 29.58 -20.97 31.11
CA LEU A 41 31.00 -21.25 30.92
C LEU A 41 31.31 -22.60 30.23
N VAL A 42 32.43 -22.57 29.49
CA VAL A 42 33.56 -23.53 29.48
C VAL A 42 33.33 -24.97 29.02
N GLY A 43 34.11 -25.33 27.99
CA GLY A 43 34.46 -26.70 27.62
C GLY A 43 35.65 -26.71 26.65
N PHE A 44 36.85 -26.53 27.20
CA PHE A 44 38.16 -26.54 26.54
C PHE A 44 38.64 -27.98 26.38
N GLY A 45 39.17 -28.36 25.22
CA GLY A 45 39.79 -29.67 25.01
C GLY A 45 40.38 -29.84 23.60
N GLY A 46 41.68 -29.56 23.47
CA GLY A 46 42.53 -30.00 22.35
C GLY A 46 42.64 -31.54 22.31
N SER A 47 43.29 -32.18 21.35
CA SER A 47 44.41 -31.77 20.51
C SER A 47 44.40 -32.64 19.24
N GLY A 48 45.02 -32.15 18.17
CA GLY A 48 45.23 -32.92 16.94
C GLY A 48 46.20 -34.09 17.10
N VAL A 49 45.98 -35.13 16.29
CA VAL A 49 46.98 -36.11 15.84
C VAL A 49 46.71 -36.37 14.35
N LEU A 50 47.80 -36.47 13.60
CA LEU A 50 47.91 -36.58 12.15
C LEU A 50 47.70 -38.02 11.63
N ASP A 51 47.51 -38.06 10.30
CA ASP A 51 47.80 -39.15 9.35
C ASP A 51 46.78 -40.27 9.06
N GLY A 52 46.42 -40.36 7.76
CA GLY A 52 46.45 -41.64 7.03
C GLY A 52 45.10 -42.31 6.71
N PRO A 53 44.79 -42.57 5.41
CA PRO A 53 43.51 -43.13 4.99
C PRO A 53 43.58 -44.66 4.82
N ALA A 54 42.56 -45.40 5.25
CA ALA A 54 42.27 -46.72 4.69
C ALA A 54 40.87 -47.21 5.06
N SER A 55 40.23 -47.77 4.04
CA SER A 55 38.88 -48.28 3.96
C SER A 55 38.63 -49.58 4.74
N ARG A 56 37.38 -49.77 5.20
CA ARG A 56 36.47 -50.92 4.91
C ARG A 56 35.69 -51.43 6.13
N ALA A 57 34.41 -51.71 5.84
CA ALA A 57 33.49 -52.67 6.48
C ALA A 57 33.18 -52.41 7.98
N GLY A 58 31.99 -52.00 8.39
CA GLY A 58 30.67 -52.51 8.01
C GLY A 58 30.20 -53.48 9.10
N LEU A 59 29.14 -53.15 9.85
CA LEU A 59 28.09 -54.09 10.37
C LEU A 59 27.13 -53.39 11.37
N VAL A 60 25.90 -53.18 10.88
CA VAL A 60 24.54 -53.36 11.44
C VAL A 60 23.97 -52.61 12.67
N SER A 61 22.83 -51.94 12.41
CA SER A 61 21.52 -51.84 13.13
C SER A 61 21.46 -51.56 14.64
N ALA A 62 20.54 -50.77 15.22
CA ALA A 62 19.31 -50.10 14.77
C ALA A 62 18.82 -49.15 15.90
N ALA A 63 18.07 -48.09 15.56
CA ALA A 63 17.01 -47.43 16.36
C ALA A 63 16.63 -46.11 15.65
N ALA A 64 15.48 -46.04 14.98
CA ALA A 64 14.18 -45.58 15.52
C ALA A 64 13.95 -44.08 15.29
N ALA A 65 12.94 -43.83 14.45
CA ALA A 65 12.14 -42.63 14.18
C ALA A 65 12.42 -41.32 14.93
N ASP A 66 12.47 -40.21 14.17
CA ASP A 66 11.44 -39.16 14.25
C ASP A 66 11.62 -38.14 13.12
N SER A 67 10.86 -38.33 12.03
CA SER A 67 10.73 -37.32 10.98
C SER A 67 9.71 -36.27 11.42
N LYS A 68 10.20 -35.10 11.83
CA LYS A 68 9.37 -33.90 12.02
C LYS A 68 9.57 -32.98 10.81
N PRO A 69 8.56 -32.71 9.97
CA PRO A 69 8.70 -31.76 8.88
C PRO A 69 8.69 -30.35 9.47
N GLY A 70 9.83 -29.66 9.41
CA GLY A 70 9.90 -28.23 9.68
C GLY A 70 9.13 -27.48 8.60
N GLY A 71 8.05 -26.82 9.01
CA GLY A 71 7.19 -26.04 8.13
C GLY A 71 7.97 -24.98 7.37
N ALA A 72 7.92 -25.06 6.04
CA ALA A 72 8.28 -23.95 5.19
C ALA A 72 7.14 -22.92 5.26
N ASP A 73 7.43 -21.73 5.77
CA ASP A 73 6.52 -20.59 5.70
C ASP A 73 6.15 -20.33 4.22
N PRO A 74 4.87 -20.42 3.82
CA PRO A 74 4.46 -20.14 2.45
C PRO A 74 4.70 -18.66 2.06
N ALA A 75 4.95 -17.79 3.04
CA ALA A 75 5.25 -16.37 2.83
C ALA A 75 6.63 -16.11 2.21
N ARG A 76 7.59 -17.05 2.28
CA ARG A 76 8.91 -16.88 1.65
C ARG A 76 9.02 -17.48 0.25
N ALA A 77 8.11 -18.36 -0.14
CA ALA A 77 8.08 -18.96 -1.47
C ALA A 77 7.32 -18.11 -2.51
N ALA A 78 6.55 -17.11 -2.07
CA ALA A 78 5.84 -16.17 -2.96
C ALA A 78 6.75 -15.09 -3.58
N GLY A 79 7.96 -14.88 -3.03
CA GLY A 79 8.86 -13.78 -3.40
C GLY A 79 9.65 -13.99 -4.70
N THR A 80 9.60 -15.16 -5.33
CA THR A 80 10.42 -15.46 -6.52
C THR A 80 9.63 -15.84 -7.77
N ALA A 81 8.30 -15.94 -7.68
CA ALA A 81 7.44 -16.35 -8.81
C ALA A 81 6.64 -15.18 -9.45
N ALA A 82 6.63 -13.99 -8.84
CA ALA A 82 5.68 -12.92 -9.17
C ALA A 82 6.07 -12.03 -10.37
N ALA A 83 7.27 -12.14 -10.95
CA ALA A 83 7.75 -11.23 -11.99
C ALA A 83 8.07 -11.92 -13.32
N SER A 84 7.27 -12.91 -13.74
CA SER A 84 7.21 -13.17 -15.18
C SER A 84 6.67 -11.90 -15.84
N ALA A 85 7.39 -11.36 -16.83
CA ALA A 85 7.03 -10.11 -17.48
C ALA A 85 5.55 -10.13 -17.88
N ILE A 86 4.80 -9.10 -17.48
CA ILE A 86 3.42 -8.93 -17.91
C ILE A 86 3.47 -8.32 -19.30
N GLU A 87 2.89 -9.00 -20.29
CA GLU A 87 2.91 -8.54 -21.67
C GLU A 87 2.26 -7.16 -21.80
N GLY A 88 2.96 -6.22 -22.43
CA GLY A 88 2.51 -4.85 -22.63
C GLY A 88 2.66 -3.93 -21.41
N GLU A 89 3.25 -4.41 -20.31
CA GLU A 89 3.61 -3.56 -19.17
C GLU A 89 4.70 -2.57 -19.56
N LYS A 90 4.48 -1.31 -19.19
CA LYS A 90 5.47 -0.24 -19.24
C LYS A 90 6.07 -0.03 -17.85
N SER A 91 7.37 0.23 -17.84
CA SER A 91 8.14 0.51 -16.63
C SER A 91 8.84 1.86 -16.73
N TRP A 92 8.91 2.58 -15.61
CA TRP A 92 9.67 3.79 -15.45
C TRP A 92 10.78 3.56 -14.43
N ASP A 93 11.91 4.24 -14.63
CA ASP A 93 13.04 4.18 -13.70
C ASP A 93 12.63 4.84 -12.38
N ALA A 94 12.58 4.04 -11.32
CA ALA A 94 12.20 4.51 -9.98
C ALA A 94 13.09 5.64 -9.49
N ASN A 95 14.37 5.70 -9.91
CA ASN A 95 15.27 6.78 -9.52
C ASN A 95 14.94 8.13 -10.17
N LYS A 96 14.09 8.13 -11.21
CA LYS A 96 13.62 9.33 -11.90
C LYS A 96 12.22 9.74 -11.44
N LEU A 97 11.56 8.92 -10.63
CA LEU A 97 10.29 9.26 -10.00
C LEU A 97 10.61 9.88 -8.64
N THR A 98 10.47 11.20 -8.57
CA THR A 98 10.60 11.91 -7.31
C THR A 98 9.47 11.53 -6.34
N ARG A 99 9.62 11.91 -5.06
CA ARG A 99 8.71 11.52 -3.97
C ARG A 99 8.44 12.68 -3.01
N ASN A 100 8.58 13.92 -3.47
CA ASN A 100 8.38 15.05 -2.57
C ASN A 100 6.88 15.33 -2.41
N HIS A 101 6.48 15.60 -1.17
CA HIS A 101 5.16 16.16 -0.91
C HIS A 101 5.12 17.63 -1.30
N VAL A 102 4.17 17.99 -2.16
CA VAL A 102 3.99 19.34 -2.70
C VAL A 102 2.54 19.78 -2.62
N ALA A 103 2.28 21.08 -2.44
CA ALA A 103 0.93 21.64 -2.38
C ALA A 103 0.51 22.34 -3.68
N HIS A 104 1.07 21.91 -4.82
CA HIS A 104 0.82 22.51 -6.14
C HIS A 104 0.63 21.44 -7.21
N GLU A 105 0.08 21.82 -8.37
CA GLU A 105 -0.09 20.93 -9.51
C GLU A 105 1.25 20.45 -10.04
N VAL A 106 1.33 19.16 -10.40
CA VAL A 106 2.55 18.54 -10.93
C VAL A 106 2.29 18.10 -12.36
N HIS A 107 3.26 18.36 -13.24
CA HIS A 107 3.24 17.85 -14.61
C HIS A 107 3.99 16.53 -14.68
N TYR A 108 3.27 15.46 -15.05
CA TYR A 108 3.83 14.13 -15.17
C TYR A 108 4.14 13.79 -16.64
N PRO A 109 5.21 13.03 -16.93
CA PRO A 109 5.58 12.67 -18.30
C PRO A 109 4.75 11.50 -18.88
N MET A 110 3.77 10.99 -18.12
CA MET A 110 2.89 9.90 -18.52
C MET A 110 1.47 10.12 -18.00
N THR A 111 0.51 9.45 -18.64
CA THR A 111 -0.92 9.64 -18.38
C THR A 111 -1.66 8.29 -18.41
N PRO A 112 -2.28 7.83 -17.31
CA PRO A 112 -2.22 8.40 -15.95
C PRO A 112 -0.80 8.39 -15.36
N PRO A 113 -0.51 9.21 -14.35
CA PRO A 113 0.79 9.21 -13.69
C PRO A 113 1.03 7.92 -12.89
N VAL A 114 2.31 7.55 -12.74
CA VAL A 114 2.76 6.34 -12.03
C VAL A 114 3.71 6.64 -10.88
N GLY A 115 3.87 7.90 -10.48
CA GLY A 115 4.87 8.33 -9.51
C GLY A 115 5.39 9.73 -9.82
N GLY A 116 6.15 10.30 -8.89
CA GLY A 116 6.61 11.68 -8.92
C GLY A 116 6.17 12.45 -7.69
N ASP A 117 6.50 13.74 -7.66
CA ASP A 117 6.02 14.67 -6.62
C ASP A 117 4.49 14.68 -6.59
N HIS A 118 3.91 14.78 -5.40
CA HIS A 118 2.49 14.55 -5.20
C HIS A 118 1.99 15.23 -3.92
N ASP A 119 0.67 15.30 -3.73
CA ASP A 119 0.07 16.04 -2.61
C ASP A 119 0.24 15.25 -1.31
N PRO A 120 0.52 15.87 -0.14
CA PRO A 120 0.59 15.15 1.14
C PRO A 120 -0.71 14.46 1.56
N ALA A 121 -1.86 14.80 0.95
CA ALA A 121 -3.11 14.08 1.14
C ALA A 121 -3.28 13.00 0.05
N TRP A 122 -3.45 11.74 0.46
CA TRP A 122 -3.79 10.63 -0.44
C TRP A 122 -5.30 10.52 -0.65
N MET A 123 -5.70 9.79 -1.69
CA MET A 123 -7.08 9.31 -1.85
C MET A 123 -7.25 7.99 -1.10
N ASP A 124 -8.40 7.77 -0.45
CA ASP A 124 -8.75 6.44 0.04
C ASP A 124 -8.59 5.40 -1.09
N CYS A 125 -7.90 4.31 -0.77
CA CYS A 125 -7.40 3.36 -1.75
C CYS A 125 -7.54 1.92 -1.29
N ASP A 126 -8.46 1.62 -0.39
CA ASP A 126 -8.65 0.28 0.17
C ASP A 126 -9.94 -0.37 -0.36
N GLY A 127 -10.04 -0.44 -1.68
CA GLY A 127 -11.21 -0.95 -2.40
C GLY A 127 -12.21 0.14 -2.79
N ASP A 128 -11.72 1.35 -3.00
CA ASP A 128 -12.53 2.54 -3.23
C ASP A 128 -12.88 2.75 -4.71
N VAL A 129 -14.15 3.09 -4.95
CA VAL A 129 -14.67 3.31 -6.31
C VAL A 129 -15.24 4.71 -6.42
N TYR A 130 -14.60 5.51 -7.25
CA TYR A 130 -14.93 6.92 -7.50
C TYR A 130 -15.74 7.07 -8.79
N LYS A 131 -16.74 7.96 -8.75
CA LYS A 131 -17.60 8.27 -9.91
C LYS A 131 -17.11 9.49 -10.70
N THR A 132 -16.18 10.24 -10.15
CA THR A 132 -15.56 11.43 -10.75
C THR A 132 -14.06 11.21 -10.92
N PRO A 133 -13.42 11.88 -11.90
CA PRO A 133 -11.97 11.89 -11.99
C PRO A 133 -11.33 12.35 -10.68
N LEU A 134 -10.17 11.79 -10.38
CA LEU A 134 -9.35 12.16 -9.24
C LEU A 134 -8.30 13.18 -9.67
N ALA A 135 -7.85 14.00 -8.72
CA ALA A 135 -6.65 14.80 -8.92
C ALA A 135 -5.43 13.87 -8.92
N ASP A 136 -4.59 14.02 -9.95
CA ASP A 136 -3.41 13.19 -10.19
C ASP A 136 -2.48 13.15 -8.97
N VAL A 137 -2.24 14.31 -8.36
CA VAL A 137 -1.37 14.45 -7.19
C VAL A 137 -1.86 13.67 -5.97
N ASN A 138 -3.16 13.44 -5.78
CA ASN A 138 -3.66 12.65 -4.65
C ASN A 138 -3.69 11.14 -4.97
N ALA A 139 -3.98 10.80 -6.22
CA ALA A 139 -3.91 9.41 -6.69
C ALA A 139 -2.46 8.89 -6.68
N VAL A 140 -1.48 9.71 -7.05
CA VAL A 140 -0.05 9.34 -7.01
C VAL A 140 0.43 9.03 -5.59
N HIS A 141 0.00 9.79 -4.58
CA HIS A 141 0.28 9.46 -3.18
C HIS A 141 -0.26 8.06 -2.83
N SER A 142 -1.47 7.74 -3.29
CA SER A 142 -2.05 6.41 -3.09
C SER A 142 -1.18 5.29 -3.69
N LEU A 143 -0.53 5.55 -4.84
CA LEU A 143 0.44 4.62 -5.44
C LEU A 143 1.72 4.50 -4.59
N GLU A 144 2.15 5.57 -3.93
CA GLU A 144 3.28 5.56 -3.00
C GLU A 144 3.02 4.61 -1.82
N HIS A 145 1.78 4.58 -1.32
CA HIS A 145 1.32 3.66 -0.28
C HIS A 145 1.16 2.21 -0.77
N GLY A 146 1.34 1.97 -2.08
CA GLY A 146 1.29 0.65 -2.70
C GLY A 146 -0.08 0.25 -3.20
N ALA A 147 -0.93 1.23 -3.50
CA ALA A 147 -2.16 0.97 -4.21
C ALA A 147 -1.92 0.72 -5.70
N VAL A 148 -2.88 0.02 -6.31
CA VAL A 148 -3.05 0.01 -7.78
C VAL A 148 -4.25 0.87 -8.14
N TRP A 149 -4.01 1.91 -8.94
CA TRP A 149 -5.06 2.74 -9.50
C TRP A 149 -5.51 2.18 -10.85
N ILE A 150 -6.77 1.74 -10.88
CA ILE A 150 -7.44 1.30 -12.09
C ILE A 150 -8.23 2.48 -12.65
N THR A 151 -8.05 2.79 -13.92
CA THR A 151 -8.69 3.92 -14.58
C THR A 151 -9.35 3.54 -15.89
N TYR A 152 -10.41 4.27 -16.26
CA TYR A 152 -11.14 4.05 -17.50
C TYR A 152 -11.55 5.35 -18.20
N ASN A 153 -11.59 5.34 -19.52
CA ASN A 153 -12.15 6.44 -20.31
C ASN A 153 -13.56 6.12 -20.83
N GLY A 154 -14.13 7.04 -21.64
CA GLY A 154 -15.48 6.90 -22.19
C GLY A 154 -15.69 5.72 -23.14
N GLY A 155 -14.63 5.03 -23.56
CA GLY A 155 -14.74 3.79 -24.33
C GLY A 155 -15.11 2.55 -23.50
N ALA A 156 -15.02 2.62 -22.17
CA ALA A 156 -15.35 1.50 -21.31
C ALA A 156 -16.86 1.32 -21.18
N SER A 157 -17.35 0.11 -21.46
CA SER A 157 -18.78 -0.18 -21.28
C SER A 157 -19.19 -0.14 -19.81
N ALA A 158 -20.45 0.16 -19.53
CA ALA A 158 -20.97 0.16 -18.16
C ALA A 158 -20.80 -1.21 -17.47
N ASN A 159 -20.90 -2.31 -18.22
CA ASN A 159 -20.65 -3.66 -17.69
C ASN A 159 -19.18 -3.83 -17.29
N ALA A 160 -18.26 -3.31 -18.10
CA ALA A 160 -16.84 -3.36 -17.79
C ALA A 160 -16.49 -2.56 -16.53
N VAL A 161 -17.01 -1.33 -16.41
CA VAL A 161 -16.83 -0.50 -15.21
C VAL A 161 -17.37 -1.19 -13.97
N ARG A 162 -18.56 -1.81 -14.04
CA ARG A 162 -19.12 -2.58 -12.90
C ARG A 162 -18.26 -3.79 -12.52
N ALA A 163 -17.72 -4.51 -13.50
CA ALA A 163 -16.84 -5.65 -13.23
C ALA A 163 -15.54 -5.21 -12.54
N LEU A 164 -14.92 -4.11 -12.99
CA LEU A 164 -13.75 -3.53 -12.34
C LEU A 164 -14.09 -3.04 -10.92
N ALA A 165 -15.22 -2.37 -10.75
CA ALA A 165 -15.66 -1.87 -9.44
C ALA A 165 -15.84 -3.00 -8.43
N ASN A 166 -16.42 -4.12 -8.83
CA ASN A 166 -16.56 -5.30 -7.97
C ASN A 166 -15.20 -5.89 -7.59
N ARG A 167 -14.25 -5.94 -8.54
CA ARG A 167 -12.89 -6.40 -8.27
C ARG A 167 -12.15 -5.47 -7.31
N VAL A 168 -12.24 -4.16 -7.51
CA VAL A 168 -11.63 -3.16 -6.62
C VAL A 168 -12.18 -3.28 -5.20
N ARG A 169 -13.51 -3.33 -5.02
CA ARG A 169 -14.13 -3.50 -3.68
C ARG A 169 -13.73 -4.78 -2.96
N ALA A 170 -13.26 -5.79 -3.69
CA ALA A 170 -12.80 -7.07 -3.15
C ALA A 170 -11.28 -7.13 -2.97
N THR A 171 -10.54 -6.09 -3.34
CA THR A 171 -9.07 -6.07 -3.34
C THR A 171 -8.60 -4.84 -2.55
N SER A 172 -8.03 -5.07 -1.36
CA SER A 172 -7.35 -4.02 -0.60
C SER A 172 -6.26 -3.35 -1.42
N TYR A 173 -5.92 -2.10 -1.06
CA TYR A 173 -4.91 -1.31 -1.80
C TYR A 173 -5.23 -1.20 -3.30
N THR A 174 -6.50 -1.00 -3.64
CA THR A 174 -6.93 -0.65 -5.00
C THR A 174 -7.94 0.47 -4.99
N LEU A 175 -7.94 1.25 -6.08
CA LEU A 175 -8.92 2.28 -6.33
C LEU A 175 -9.31 2.32 -7.80
N LEU A 176 -10.56 2.73 -8.08
CA LEU A 176 -11.10 2.87 -9.43
C LEU A 176 -11.64 4.28 -9.65
N SER A 177 -11.28 4.94 -10.76
CA SER A 177 -11.91 6.20 -11.17
C SER A 177 -11.97 6.39 -12.70
N PRO A 178 -12.88 7.25 -13.21
CA PRO A 178 -12.76 7.76 -14.56
C PRO A 178 -11.44 8.52 -14.77
N TYR A 179 -10.89 8.44 -15.97
CA TYR A 179 -9.76 9.24 -16.44
C TYR A 179 -9.93 9.53 -17.94
N PRO A 180 -10.61 10.62 -18.34
CA PRO A 180 -10.95 10.86 -19.74
C PRO A 180 -9.77 10.99 -20.70
N GLY A 181 -8.63 11.53 -20.23
CA GLY A 181 -7.45 11.82 -21.05
C GLY A 181 -6.51 10.63 -21.30
N GLN A 182 -6.81 9.44 -20.77
CA GLN A 182 -5.90 8.30 -20.90
C GLN A 182 -6.01 7.65 -22.29
N SER A 183 -4.88 7.11 -22.76
CA SER A 183 -4.76 6.51 -24.10
C SER A 183 -5.50 5.17 -24.25
N GLY A 184 -5.48 4.33 -23.21
CA GLY A 184 -6.13 3.01 -23.22
C GLY A 184 -7.55 3.06 -22.67
N THR A 185 -8.45 2.18 -23.13
CA THR A 185 -9.83 2.14 -22.58
C THR A 185 -9.85 1.84 -21.09
N ILE A 186 -9.00 0.90 -20.65
CA ILE A 186 -8.77 0.57 -19.24
C ILE A 186 -7.25 0.52 -19.02
N MET A 187 -6.77 1.20 -17.99
CA MET A 187 -5.37 1.22 -17.61
C MET A 187 -5.22 0.91 -16.11
N LEU A 188 -4.12 0.28 -15.74
CA LEU A 188 -3.73 0.00 -14.37
C LEU A 188 -2.38 0.67 -14.12
N SER A 189 -2.28 1.41 -13.03
CA SER A 189 -1.07 2.12 -12.63
C SER A 189 -0.68 1.72 -11.21
N ALA A 190 0.59 1.39 -11.01
CA ALA A 190 1.24 1.26 -9.70
C ALA A 190 2.53 2.08 -9.74
N TRP A 191 3.23 2.23 -8.61
CA TRP A 191 4.46 3.02 -8.60
C TRP A 191 5.48 2.52 -9.65
N GLY A 192 5.79 3.37 -10.63
CA GLY A 192 6.68 3.09 -11.76
C GLY A 192 6.19 2.04 -12.77
N LYS A 193 4.92 1.63 -12.70
CA LYS A 193 4.37 0.52 -13.49
C LYS A 193 3.04 0.90 -14.11
N GLN A 194 2.84 0.55 -15.38
CA GLN A 194 1.57 0.79 -16.06
C GLN A 194 1.25 -0.31 -17.05
N LEU A 195 -0.04 -0.63 -17.15
CA LEU A 195 -0.54 -1.61 -18.10
C LEU A 195 -1.84 -1.10 -18.73
N THR A 196 -1.94 -1.19 -20.05
CA THR A 196 -3.21 -1.05 -20.78
C THR A 196 -3.78 -2.44 -21.04
N VAL A 197 -5.05 -2.65 -20.69
CA VAL A 197 -5.76 -3.91 -20.90
C VAL A 197 -6.96 -3.73 -21.83
N THR A 198 -7.39 -4.83 -22.44
CA THR A 198 -8.51 -4.81 -23.39
C THR A 198 -9.88 -4.81 -22.71
N GLY A 199 -9.93 -5.25 -21.45
CA GLY A 199 -11.18 -5.42 -20.71
C GLY A 199 -10.98 -5.88 -19.26
N PRO A 200 -12.06 -5.95 -18.47
CA PRO A 200 -12.01 -6.40 -17.07
C PRO A 200 -11.69 -7.89 -16.89
N GLY A 201 -11.89 -8.70 -17.94
CA GLY A 201 -11.61 -10.13 -17.97
C GLY A 201 -10.23 -10.48 -18.51
N ASP A 202 -9.41 -9.49 -18.85
CA ASP A 202 -8.03 -9.71 -19.27
C ASP A 202 -7.23 -10.30 -18.11
N GLU A 203 -6.61 -11.48 -18.30
CA GLU A 203 -5.88 -12.21 -17.26
C GLU A 203 -4.73 -11.37 -16.67
N ARG A 204 -4.21 -10.41 -17.44
CA ARG A 204 -3.15 -9.51 -17.00
C ARG A 204 -3.60 -8.58 -15.89
N VAL A 205 -4.91 -8.30 -15.74
CA VAL A 205 -5.46 -7.55 -14.60
C VAL A 205 -5.12 -8.26 -13.29
N GLY A 206 -5.40 -9.56 -13.21
CA GLY A 206 -5.10 -10.36 -12.02
C GLY A 206 -3.60 -10.44 -11.74
N ARG A 207 -2.79 -10.64 -12.79
CA ARG A 207 -1.32 -10.66 -12.67
C ARG A 207 -0.75 -9.34 -12.18
N PHE A 208 -1.24 -8.21 -12.71
CA PHE A 208 -0.78 -6.88 -12.32
C PHE A 208 -1.13 -6.57 -10.87
N LEU A 209 -2.37 -6.87 -10.45
CA LEU A 209 -2.78 -6.71 -9.05
C LEU A 209 -1.94 -7.60 -8.11
N ALA A 210 -1.73 -8.86 -8.47
CA ALA A 210 -0.92 -9.77 -7.65
C ALA A 210 0.55 -9.35 -7.54
N ALA A 211 1.11 -8.72 -8.59
CA ALA A 211 2.49 -8.26 -8.60
C ALA A 211 2.67 -6.94 -7.83
N TYR A 212 1.69 -6.03 -7.91
CA TYR A 212 1.92 -4.62 -7.58
C TYR A 212 1.08 -4.04 -6.47
N VAL A 213 -0.01 -4.68 -6.07
CA VAL A 213 -0.64 -4.37 -4.78
C VAL A 213 0.37 -4.69 -3.68
N GLN A 214 0.79 -3.67 -2.93
CA GLN A 214 1.82 -3.81 -1.88
C GLN A 214 3.12 -4.47 -2.38
N GLY A 215 3.42 -4.29 -3.66
CA GLY A 215 4.57 -4.92 -4.30
C GLY A 215 5.91 -4.28 -3.91
N PRO A 216 7.04 -4.93 -4.22
CA PRO A 216 8.38 -4.47 -3.83
C PRO A 216 8.83 -3.14 -4.49
N GLN A 217 8.14 -2.71 -5.55
CA GLN A 217 8.34 -1.41 -6.21
C GLN A 217 7.73 -0.24 -5.43
N THR A 218 6.84 -0.54 -4.48
CA THR A 218 6.15 0.46 -3.69
C THR A 218 7.15 1.18 -2.79
N PRO A 219 7.14 2.52 -2.78
CA PRO A 219 8.06 3.27 -1.93
C PRO A 219 7.69 3.25 -0.43
N GLU A 220 6.40 3.16 -0.08
CA GLU A 220 5.90 3.05 1.30
C GLU A 220 4.90 1.88 1.47
N PRO A 221 5.38 0.63 1.35
CA PRO A 221 4.51 -0.52 1.49
C PRO A 221 3.97 -0.59 2.93
N GLY A 222 2.65 -0.75 3.04
CA GLY A 222 1.90 -0.87 4.29
C GLY A 222 1.41 0.46 4.84
N ALA A 223 1.72 1.59 4.18
CA ALA A 223 1.16 2.88 4.57
C ALA A 223 -0.38 2.88 4.47
N PRO A 224 -1.08 3.72 5.25
CA PRO A 224 -2.53 3.69 5.31
C PRO A 224 -3.19 3.99 3.95
N CYS A 225 -4.06 3.10 3.48
CA CYS A 225 -4.94 3.37 2.33
C CYS A 225 -6.34 3.85 2.75
N THR A 226 -6.53 4.25 4.01
CA THR A 226 -7.79 4.76 4.54
C THR A 226 -7.53 6.00 5.40
N GLY A 227 -8.55 6.86 5.54
CA GLY A 227 -8.44 8.10 6.31
C GLY A 227 -7.84 9.27 5.52
N GLY A 228 -7.73 9.11 4.20
CA GLY A 228 -7.36 10.16 3.26
C GLY A 228 -8.59 10.90 2.75
N LEU A 229 -8.46 11.47 1.55
CA LEU A 229 -9.56 12.08 0.83
C LEU A 229 -10.51 11.01 0.32
N ALA A 230 -11.81 11.23 0.52
CA ALA A 230 -12.85 10.36 0.00
C ALA A 230 -14.05 11.18 -0.47
N VAL A 231 -14.88 10.60 -1.34
CA VAL A 231 -16.23 11.11 -1.52
C VAL A 231 -17.06 10.77 -0.28
N PRO A 232 -17.93 11.67 0.21
CA PRO A 232 -18.87 11.34 1.27
C PRO A 232 -19.64 10.07 0.89
N ARG A 233 -19.64 9.07 1.79
CA ARG A 233 -20.31 7.79 1.57
C ARG A 233 -21.83 7.92 1.65
#